data_AF-A0A2E6QG38-F1
#
_entry.id   AF-A0A2E6QG38-F1
#
_cell.length_a   1.000
_cell.length_b   1.000
_cell.length_c   1.000
_cell.angle_alpha   90.00
_cell.angle_beta   90.00
_cell.angle_gamma   90.00
#
_symmetry.space_group_name_H-M   'P 1'
#
loop_
_entity.id
_entity.type
_entity.pdbx_description
1 polymer ?
#
loop_
_entity_poly.entity_id
_entity_poly.type
_entity_poly.pdbx_seq_one_letter_code
_entity_poly.pdbx_strand_id
1 'polypeptide(L)'
;MGLAACLGAAAAVAPAQAADGMVSVELNKLEATNNACRAYLVLQNGTSHAFESLKLDVVMFDADGIVARRLAVEAAPLSTGKTSLKVFDVDGLACTEVGRVLLNDVLTCTGDGGALDGCIDMIEPASRTDAPFVK
;
A
#
# COMPACT_ATOMS: atom_id res chain seq x y z
N MET A 1 43.05 -30.50 -45.49
CA MET A 1 42.03 -29.43 -45.39
C MET A 1 40.67 -30.07 -45.23
N GLY A 2 40.12 -30.10 -44.01
CA GLY A 2 38.77 -30.61 -43.75
C GLY A 2 38.05 -29.61 -42.84
N LEU A 3 36.98 -28.99 -43.36
CA LEU A 3 36.28 -27.87 -42.75
C LEU A 3 35.26 -28.38 -41.71
N ALA A 4 35.37 -27.89 -40.47
CA ALA A 4 34.44 -28.15 -39.38
C ALA A 4 33.17 -27.28 -39.54
N ALA A 5 31.99 -27.87 -39.35
CA ALA A 5 30.72 -27.16 -39.26
C ALA A 5 30.13 -27.38 -37.86
N CYS A 6 30.29 -26.39 -36.97
CA CYS A 6 29.64 -26.38 -35.66
C CYS A 6 28.25 -25.75 -35.78
N LEU A 7 27.24 -26.52 -35.40
CA LEU A 7 25.83 -26.13 -35.35
C LEU A 7 25.61 -25.22 -34.14
N GLY A 8 25.37 -23.92 -34.36
CA GLY A 8 25.09 -22.95 -33.31
C GLY A 8 23.62 -23.01 -32.87
N ALA A 9 23.36 -23.45 -31.64
CA ALA A 9 22.05 -23.34 -31.00
C ALA A 9 21.86 -21.90 -30.49
N ALA A 10 20.93 -21.16 -31.09
CA ALA A 10 20.50 -19.86 -30.59
C ALA A 10 19.52 -20.05 -29.42
N ALA A 11 19.97 -19.77 -28.20
CA ALA A 11 19.09 -19.67 -27.04
C ALA A 11 18.28 -18.36 -27.14
N ALA A 12 16.97 -18.48 -27.35
CA ALA A 12 16.05 -17.35 -27.29
C ALA A 12 15.91 -16.90 -25.82
N VAL A 13 16.44 -15.71 -25.51
CA VAL A 13 16.23 -15.06 -24.21
C VAL A 13 14.89 -14.34 -24.29
N ALA A 14 13.86 -14.87 -23.62
CA ALA A 14 12.58 -14.17 -23.49
C ALA A 14 12.77 -12.92 -22.60
N PRO A 15 12.13 -11.77 -22.91
CA PRO A 15 12.19 -10.61 -22.04
C PRO A 15 11.48 -10.94 -20.73
N ALA A 16 12.18 -10.76 -19.61
CA ALA A 16 11.55 -10.78 -18.30
C ALA A 16 10.59 -9.58 -18.22
N GLN A 17 9.29 -9.83 -18.19
CA GLN A 17 8.31 -8.81 -17.85
C GLN A 17 8.63 -8.39 -16.41
N ALA A 18 9.05 -7.14 -16.21
CA ALA A 18 9.18 -6.58 -14.88
C ALA A 18 7.79 -6.67 -14.24
N ALA A 19 7.68 -7.36 -13.10
CA ALA A 19 6.46 -7.32 -12.32
C ALA A 19 6.16 -5.84 -12.01
N ASP A 20 4.93 -5.39 -12.27
CA ASP A 20 4.51 -4.08 -11.78
C ASP A 20 4.77 -4.03 -10.27
N GLY A 21 5.41 -2.96 -9.81
CA GLY A 21 5.69 -2.79 -8.39
C GLY A 21 4.40 -2.62 -7.58
N MET A 22 4.53 -2.47 -6.27
CA MET A 22 3.39 -2.31 -5.36
C MET A 22 3.29 -0.89 -4.81
N VAL A 23 2.12 -0.54 -4.27
CA VAL A 23 1.95 0.60 -3.38
C VAL A 23 2.24 0.14 -1.96
N SER A 24 3.36 0.57 -1.38
CA SER A 24 3.58 0.39 0.06
C SER A 24 2.74 1.40 0.83
N VAL A 25 2.06 0.94 1.87
CA VAL A 25 1.30 1.79 2.80
C VAL A 25 1.77 1.48 4.21
N GLU A 26 2.66 2.33 4.73
CA GLU A 26 3.32 2.14 6.02
C GLU A 26 2.64 2.96 7.12
N LEU A 27 2.15 2.29 8.16
CA LEU A 27 1.82 2.93 9.43
C LEU A 27 3.11 3.36 10.12
N ASN A 28 3.46 4.64 9.98
CA ASN A 28 4.76 5.15 10.38
C ASN A 28 4.79 5.61 11.84
N LYS A 29 3.72 6.28 12.29
CA LYS A 29 3.61 6.84 13.65
C LYS A 29 2.16 6.89 14.09
N LEU A 30 1.94 6.59 15.37
CA LEU A 30 0.73 6.94 16.12
C LEU A 30 1.13 7.98 17.17
N GLU A 31 0.45 9.12 17.20
CA GLU A 31 0.75 10.21 18.12
C GLU A 31 -0.49 10.62 18.91
N ALA A 32 -0.38 10.59 20.23
CA ALA A 32 -1.45 11.07 21.08
C ALA A 32 -1.62 12.59 20.89
N THR A 33 -2.85 12.98 20.59
CA THR A 33 -3.30 14.38 20.64
C THR A 33 -4.41 14.49 21.68
N ASN A 34 -4.91 15.71 21.95
CA ASN A 34 -5.84 15.97 23.07
C ASN A 34 -6.94 14.90 23.26
N ASN A 35 -7.73 14.61 22.23
CA ASN A 35 -8.82 13.62 22.31
C ASN A 35 -8.88 12.72 21.06
N ALA A 36 -7.74 12.53 20.40
CA ALA A 36 -7.65 11.74 19.19
C ALA A 36 -6.30 11.04 19.09
N CYS A 37 -6.28 9.89 18.41
CA CYS A 37 -5.05 9.30 17.95
C CYS A 37 -4.73 9.78 16.55
N ARG A 38 -3.61 10.48 16.38
CA ARG A 38 -3.14 10.92 15.07
C ARG A 38 -2.32 9.81 14.41
N ALA A 39 -2.77 9.35 13.26
CA ALA A 39 -2.08 8.35 12.46
C ALA A 39 -1.32 9.00 11.30
N TYR A 40 -0.09 8.54 11.09
CA TYR A 40 0.78 8.95 10.00
C TYR A 40 0.99 7.74 9.07
N LEU A 41 0.49 7.84 7.83
CA LEU A 41 0.73 6.84 6.80
C LEU A 41 1.72 7.37 5.77
N VAL A 42 2.81 6.64 5.57
CA VAL A 42 3.75 6.90 4.46
C VAL A 42 3.39 5.97 3.32
N LEU A 43 3.19 6.54 2.13
CA LEU A 43 2.82 5.82 0.93
C LEU A 43 3.96 5.92 -0.07
N GLN A 44 4.27 4.83 -0.74
CA GLN A 44 5.22 4.81 -1.84
C GLN A 44 4.61 4.06 -3.01
N ASN A 45 4.45 4.74 -4.14
CA ASN A 45 3.94 4.10 -5.35
C ASN A 45 5.08 3.56 -6.21
N GLY A 46 5.31 2.25 -6.12
CA GLY A 46 6.22 1.52 -7.00
C GLY A 46 5.57 0.94 -8.25
N THR A 47 4.24 1.07 -8.41
CA THR A 47 3.51 0.61 -9.60
C THR A 47 3.82 1.52 -10.80
N SER A 48 3.44 1.10 -12.01
CA SER A 48 3.47 1.97 -13.19
C SER A 48 2.29 2.95 -13.26
N HIS A 49 1.22 2.74 -12.48
CA HIS A 49 0.02 3.58 -12.47
C HIS A 49 0.21 4.89 -11.72
N ALA A 50 -0.30 6.00 -12.26
CA ALA A 50 -0.49 7.23 -11.51
C ALA A 50 -1.91 7.25 -10.92
N PHE A 51 -2.03 7.09 -9.60
CA PHE A 51 -3.34 7.05 -8.96
C PHE A 51 -3.91 8.46 -8.78
N GLU A 52 -5.10 8.67 -9.33
CA GLU A 52 -5.90 9.89 -9.15
C GLU A 52 -6.79 9.80 -7.91
N SER A 53 -7.37 8.62 -7.64
CA SER A 53 -8.04 8.27 -6.38
C SER A 53 -7.65 6.85 -5.96
N LEU A 54 -7.33 6.69 -4.68
CA LEU A 54 -7.04 5.40 -4.07
C LEU A 54 -7.58 5.45 -2.65
N LYS A 55 -8.86 5.11 -2.49
CA LYS A 55 -9.56 5.21 -1.20
C LYS A 55 -9.53 3.87 -0.49
N LEU A 56 -8.75 3.80 0.58
CA LEU A 56 -8.54 2.59 1.38
C LEU A 56 -9.62 2.47 2.46
N ASP A 57 -10.15 1.27 2.66
CA ASP A 57 -10.96 0.92 3.81
C ASP A 57 -10.07 0.34 4.91
N VAL A 58 -9.84 1.13 5.95
CA VAL A 58 -8.90 0.81 7.03
C VAL A 58 -9.67 0.59 8.32
N VAL A 59 -9.43 -0.54 8.97
CA VAL A 59 -10.05 -0.89 10.25
C VAL A 59 -8.99 -0.87 11.34
N MET A 60 -9.23 -0.13 12.40
CA MET A 60 -8.42 -0.12 13.61
C MET A 60 -9.10 -0.98 14.67
N PHE A 61 -8.35 -1.93 15.20
CA PHE A 61 -8.78 -2.78 16.31
C PHE A 61 -8.09 -2.33 17.59
N ASP A 62 -8.78 -2.50 18.71
CA ASP A 62 -8.16 -2.34 20.01
C ASP A 62 -7.25 -3.53 20.39
N ALA A 63 -6.63 -3.47 21.57
CA ALA A 63 -5.76 -4.51 22.10
C ALA A 63 -6.46 -5.87 22.33
N ASP A 64 -7.79 -5.87 22.51
CA ASP A 64 -8.60 -7.09 22.63
C ASP A 64 -9.03 -7.65 21.28
N GLY A 65 -8.66 -6.98 20.17
CA GLY A 65 -9.02 -7.36 18.82
C GLY A 65 -10.45 -7.00 18.44
N ILE A 66 -11.09 -6.08 19.17
CA ILE A 66 -12.43 -5.55 18.88
C ILE A 66 -12.28 -4.35 17.95
N VAL A 67 -13.21 -4.19 17.00
CA VAL A 67 -13.19 -3.04 16.08
C VAL A 67 -13.42 -1.75 16.86
N ALA A 68 -12.40 -0.91 16.91
CA ALA A 68 -12.49 0.41 17.53
C ALA A 68 -12.99 1.45 16.53
N ARG A 69 -12.45 1.46 15.30
CA ARG A 69 -12.81 2.41 14.24
C ARG A 69 -12.69 1.78 12.85
N ARG A 70 -13.50 2.27 11.91
CA ARG A 70 -13.39 1.99 10.47
C ARG A 70 -13.32 3.32 9.74
N LEU A 71 -12.33 3.47 8.87
CA LEU A 71 -11.92 4.73 8.26
C LEU A 71 -11.81 4.55 6.76
N ALA A 72 -12.24 5.55 6.01
CA ALA A 72 -12.00 5.62 4.58
C ALA A 72 -10.88 6.64 4.31
N VAL A 73 -9.69 6.16 3.97
CA VAL A 73 -8.48 6.99 3.83
C VAL A 73 -8.18 7.25 2.36
N GLU A 74 -8.14 8.51 1.94
CA GLU A 74 -7.73 8.89 0.58
C GLU A 74 -6.20 8.97 0.46
N ALA A 75 -5.62 7.92 -0.14
CA ALA A 75 -4.19 7.76 -0.36
C ALA A 75 -3.66 8.61 -1.52
N ALA A 76 -4.50 8.92 -2.51
CA ALA A 76 -4.14 9.70 -3.68
C ALA A 76 -4.27 11.22 -3.44
N PRO A 77 -3.78 12.11 -4.33
CA PRO A 77 -3.08 11.82 -5.58
C PRO A 77 -1.69 11.22 -5.35
N LEU A 78 -1.39 10.12 -6.04
CA LEU A 78 -0.16 9.35 -5.86
C LEU A 78 0.43 8.93 -7.22
N SER A 79 1.19 9.86 -7.83
CA SER A 79 1.90 9.63 -9.09
C SER A 79 2.92 8.50 -9.01
N THR A 80 3.26 7.91 -10.16
CA THR A 80 4.31 6.89 -10.29
C THR A 80 5.61 7.31 -9.62
N GLY A 81 6.19 6.44 -8.79
CA GLY A 81 7.44 6.69 -8.06
C GLY A 81 7.33 7.67 -6.89
N LYS A 82 6.16 8.26 -6.63
CA LYS A 82 5.98 9.27 -5.58
C LYS A 82 5.94 8.61 -4.20
N THR A 83 6.62 9.24 -3.25
CA THR A 83 6.40 9.05 -1.81
C THR A 83 5.49 10.16 -1.29
N SER A 84 4.48 9.82 -0.49
CA SER A 84 3.54 10.77 0.11
C SER A 84 3.30 10.47 1.58
N LEU A 85 2.97 11.50 2.36
CA LEU A 85 2.56 11.37 3.76
C LEU A 85 1.09 11.76 3.88
N LYS A 86 0.30 10.90 4.51
CA LYS A 86 -1.07 11.18 4.93
C LYS A 86 -1.13 11.21 6.44
N VAL A 87 -1.78 12.22 6.99
CA VAL A 87 -1.95 12.41 8.43
C VAL A 87 -3.43 12.64 8.69
N PHE A 88 -4.00 11.88 9.62
CA PHE A 88 -5.40 12.03 10.00
C PHE A 88 -5.58 11.74 11.49
N ASP A 89 -6.57 12.40 12.08
CA ASP A 89 -6.94 12.26 13.49
C ASP A 89 -8.10 11.28 13.63
N VAL A 90 -7.99 10.38 14.60
CA VAL A 90 -9.02 9.40 14.95
C VAL A 90 -9.61 9.77 16.29
N ASP A 91 -10.71 10.52 16.25
CA ASP A 91 -11.36 11.07 17.45
C ASP A 91 -11.89 9.97 18.38
N GLY A 92 -11.68 10.16 19.68
CA GLY A 92 -12.16 9.28 20.74
C GLY A 92 -11.51 7.90 20.77
N LEU A 93 -10.29 7.78 20.23
CA LEU A 93 -9.44 6.59 20.31
C LEU A 93 -8.09 7.00 20.91
N ALA A 94 -7.66 6.39 22.00
CA ALA A 94 -6.32 6.62 22.51
C ALA A 94 -5.31 5.82 21.67
N CYS A 95 -4.15 6.40 21.33
CA CYS A 95 -3.16 5.67 20.53
C CYS A 95 -2.63 4.41 21.20
N THR A 96 -2.60 4.37 22.53
CA THR A 96 -2.20 3.21 23.31
C THR A 96 -3.21 2.07 23.26
N GLU A 97 -4.44 2.33 22.82
CA GLU A 97 -5.48 1.31 22.66
C GLU A 97 -5.41 0.62 21.30
N VAL A 98 -4.69 1.16 20.32
CA VAL A 98 -4.60 0.57 18.97
C VAL A 98 -3.77 -0.71 19.02
N GLY A 99 -4.43 -1.86 18.90
CA GLY A 99 -3.80 -3.17 18.92
C GLY A 99 -3.32 -3.64 17.55
N ARG A 100 -4.05 -3.31 16.48
CA ARG A 100 -3.65 -3.56 15.09
C ARG A 100 -4.47 -2.71 14.11
N VAL A 101 -3.97 -2.61 12.88
CA VAL A 101 -4.65 -1.99 11.74
C VAL A 101 -4.81 -3.01 10.63
N LEU A 102 -5.95 -3.00 9.95
CA LEU A 102 -6.28 -3.88 8.83
C LEU A 102 -6.64 -3.03 7.61
N LEU A 103 -6.04 -3.35 6.47
CA LEU A 103 -6.49 -2.89 5.16
C LEU A 103 -7.60 -3.85 4.73
N ASN A 104 -8.84 -3.47 4.98
CA ASN A 104 -9.98 -4.35 4.79
C ASN A 104 -10.40 -4.42 3.31
N ASP A 105 -10.32 -3.31 2.59
CA ASP A 105 -10.72 -3.22 1.18
C ASP A 105 -10.17 -1.94 0.50
N VAL A 106 -10.42 -1.81 -0.81
CA VAL A 106 -10.26 -0.57 -1.58
C VAL A 106 -11.62 -0.10 -2.08
N LEU A 107 -12.08 1.04 -1.57
CA LEU A 107 -13.41 1.61 -1.88
C LEU A 107 -13.45 2.32 -3.23
N THR A 108 -12.34 2.89 -3.67
CA THR A 108 -12.22 3.58 -4.96
C THR A 108 -10.79 3.44 -5.44
N CYS A 109 -10.64 3.12 -6.73
CA CYS A 109 -9.34 3.03 -7.36
C CYS A 109 -9.42 3.53 -8.80
N THR A 110 -8.81 4.67 -9.07
CA THR A 110 -8.73 5.27 -10.41
C THR A 110 -7.30 5.69 -10.69
N GLY A 111 -6.78 5.26 -11.83
CA GLY A 111 -5.53 5.73 -12.40
C GLY A 111 -5.75 6.77 -13.50
N ASP A 112 -4.65 7.18 -14.11
CA ASP A 112 -4.59 8.06 -15.29
C ASP A 112 -5.39 7.54 -16.50
N GLY A 113 -5.62 6.23 -16.58
CA GLY A 113 -6.43 5.57 -17.60
C GLY A 113 -7.90 5.31 -17.23
N GLY A 114 -8.36 5.71 -16.04
CA GLY A 114 -9.70 5.43 -15.52
C GLY A 114 -9.73 4.42 -14.37
N ALA A 115 -10.84 3.73 -14.18
CA ALA A 115 -11.02 2.76 -13.10
C ALA A 115 -10.04 1.58 -13.25
N LEU A 116 -9.44 1.17 -12.13
CA LEU A 116 -8.53 0.04 -12.06
C LEU A 116 -9.15 -1.07 -11.19
N ASP A 117 -9.07 -2.31 -11.66
CA ASP A 117 -9.51 -3.50 -10.93
C ASP A 117 -8.36 -4.10 -10.10
N GLY A 118 -8.69 -4.87 -9.06
CA GLY A 118 -7.69 -5.63 -8.29
C GLY A 118 -6.72 -4.77 -7.48
N CYS A 119 -7.04 -3.51 -7.20
CA CYS A 119 -6.12 -2.61 -6.48
C CYS A 119 -5.72 -3.08 -5.08
N ILE A 120 -6.56 -3.87 -4.43
CA ILE A 120 -6.24 -4.49 -3.14
C ILE A 120 -5.00 -5.39 -3.24
N ASP A 121 -4.76 -6.02 -4.39
CA ASP A 121 -3.61 -6.89 -4.64
C ASP A 121 -2.34 -6.09 -4.96
N MET A 122 -2.49 -4.83 -5.36
CA MET A 122 -1.38 -3.90 -5.60
C MET A 122 -0.86 -3.21 -4.34
N ILE A 123 -1.49 -3.42 -3.18
CA ILE A 123 -1.12 -2.75 -1.93
C ILE A 123 -0.43 -3.71 -0.97
N GLU A 124 0.68 -3.21 -0.39
CA GLU A 124 1.46 -3.87 0.65
C GLU A 124 1.44 -3.02 1.94
N PRO A 125 0.65 -3.42 2.96
CA PRO A 125 0.70 -2.77 4.27
C PRO A 125 2.02 -3.02 4.98
N ALA A 126 2.52 -2.00 5.67
CA ALA A 126 3.69 -2.09 6.53
C ALA A 126 3.45 -1.31 7.83
N SER A 127 4.26 -1.56 8.86
CA SER A 127 4.20 -0.80 10.11
C SER A 127 5.58 -0.60 10.70
N ARG A 128 5.81 0.59 11.26
CA ARG A 128 6.96 0.91 12.13
C ARG A 128 6.54 1.08 13.59
N THR A 129 5.27 0.87 13.89
CA THR A 129 4.72 0.98 15.25
C THR A 129 4.55 -0.42 15.85
N ASP A 130 4.25 -0.49 17.15
CA ASP A 130 3.94 -1.76 17.80
C ASP A 130 2.61 -2.36 17.30
N ALA A 131 1.72 -1.53 16.73
CA ALA A 131 0.50 -2.00 16.08
C ALA A 131 0.82 -2.51 14.66
N PRO A 132 0.67 -3.82 14.36
CA PRO A 132 0.88 -4.32 13.01
C PRO A 132 -0.20 -3.76 12.06
N PHE A 133 0.19 -3.52 10.80
CA PHE A 133 -0.74 -3.19 9.72
C PHE A 133 -0.78 -4.38 8.76
N VAL A 134 -1.94 -5.01 8.62
CA VAL A 134 -2.11 -6.26 7.86
C VAL A 134 -3.17 -6.10 6.76
N LYS A 135 -3.19 -7.05 5.82
CA LYS A 135 -4.22 -7.22 4.79
C LYS A 135 -4.96 -8.52 5.03
#